data_AF-A0A4Y2D9D7-F1
#
_entry.id   AF-A0A4Y2D9D7-F1
#
_cell.length_a   1.000
_cell.length_b   1.000
_cell.length_c   1.000
_cell.angle_alpha   90.00
_cell.angle_beta   90.00
_cell.angle_gamma   90.00
#
_symmetry.space_group_name_H-M   'P 1'
#
loop_
_entity.id
_entity.type
_entity.pdbx_description
1 polymer ?
#
loop_
_entity_poly.entity_id
_entity_poly.type
_entity_poly.pdbx_seq_one_letter_code
_entity_poly.pdbx_strand_id
1 'polypeptide(L)'
;MVWRKPNQQMPTKNLCGTIKHGGRGVMVWVCMSITGVGNLCFIERNMDKYMYLDILKQNVLSSAEELPLGTAFTFQWDIDLKHTSKICQEWCLLSC
;
A
#
# COMPACT_ATOMS: atom_id res chain seq x y z
N MET A 1 0.57 -24.92 -5.60
CA MET A 1 -0.26 -25.57 -6.64
C MET A 1 -1.15 -26.59 -5.94
N VAL A 2 -2.45 -26.55 -6.17
CA VAL A 2 -3.42 -27.43 -5.50
C VAL A 2 -4.06 -28.31 -6.57
N TRP A 3 -3.99 -29.63 -6.38
CA TRP A 3 -4.61 -30.60 -7.27
C TRP A 3 -5.96 -31.01 -6.71
N ARG A 4 -7.02 -30.90 -7.53
CA ARG A 4 -8.37 -31.33 -7.18
C ARG A 4 -9.06 -31.99 -8.36
N LYS A 5 -10.02 -32.87 -8.06
CA LYS A 5 -10.89 -33.44 -9.10
C LYS A 5 -11.70 -32.31 -9.77
N PRO A 6 -11.96 -32.39 -11.09
CA PRO A 6 -12.84 -31.45 -11.78
C PRO A 6 -14.20 -31.37 -11.08
N ASN A 7 -14.76 -30.17 -10.99
CA ASN A 7 -16.07 -29.90 -10.40
C ASN A 7 -16.26 -30.31 -8.93
N GLN A 8 -15.18 -30.56 -8.19
CA GLN A 8 -15.24 -30.78 -6.74
C GLN A 8 -14.56 -29.64 -5.98
N GLN A 9 -15.17 -29.25 -4.86
CA GLN A 9 -14.53 -28.37 -3.88
C GLN A 9 -13.42 -29.13 -3.14
N MET A 10 -12.41 -28.42 -2.66
CA MET A 10 -11.35 -28.99 -1.82
C MET A 10 -11.96 -29.51 -0.51
N PRO A 11 -11.74 -30.78 -0.14
CA PRO A 11 -12.24 -31.32 1.12
C PRO A 11 -11.45 -30.73 2.31
N THR A 12 -12.14 -30.00 3.18
CA THR A 12 -11.56 -29.33 4.37
C THR A 12 -10.94 -30.30 5.37
N LYS A 13 -11.44 -31.54 5.46
CA LYS A 13 -10.88 -32.61 6.32
C LYS A 13 -9.43 -32.98 6.02
N ASN A 14 -8.90 -32.59 4.86
CA ASN A 14 -7.54 -32.89 4.42
C ASN A 14 -6.62 -31.65 4.45
N LEU A 15 -7.07 -30.54 5.03
CA LEU A 15 -6.28 -29.31 5.14
C LEU A 15 -5.68 -29.18 6.55
N CYS A 16 -4.42 -28.79 6.62
CA CYS A 16 -3.76 -28.35 7.84
C CYS A 16 -3.65 -26.82 7.81
N GLY A 17 -3.87 -26.16 8.95
CA GLY A 17 -3.77 -24.71 9.05
C GLY A 17 -2.34 -24.23 8.80
N THR A 18 -2.16 -23.26 7.90
CA THR A 18 -0.88 -22.57 7.69
C THR A 18 -1.06 -21.07 7.85
N ILE A 19 -0.03 -20.37 8.32
CA ILE A 19 -0.07 -18.90 8.48
C ILE A 19 0.00 -18.21 7.11
N LYS A 20 0.82 -18.75 6.19
CA LYS A 20 0.97 -18.24 4.82
C LYS A 20 0.69 -19.37 3.85
N HIS A 21 -0.31 -19.18 3.00
CA HIS A 21 -0.54 -20.06 1.86
C HIS A 21 0.50 -19.74 0.77
N GLY A 22 0.80 -20.71 -0.10
CA GLY A 22 1.60 -20.46 -1.30
C GLY A 22 0.91 -19.50 -2.27
N GLY A 23 1.64 -18.98 -3.25
CA GLY A 23 1.08 -18.06 -4.27
C GLY A 23 1.66 -16.64 -4.25
N ARG A 24 2.58 -16.34 -3.33
CA ARG A 24 3.13 -15.00 -3.05
C ARG A 24 2.04 -14.00 -2.64
N GLY A 25 2.47 -12.89 -2.04
CA GLY A 25 1.58 -11.76 -1.73
C GLY A 25 1.75 -10.65 -2.76
N VAL A 26 0.74 -9.79 -2.87
CA VAL A 26 0.84 -8.51 -3.58
C VAL A 26 1.01 -7.42 -2.54
N MET A 27 1.96 -6.51 -2.77
CA MET A 27 2.16 -5.34 -1.93
C MET A 27 1.58 -4.13 -2.66
N VAL A 28 0.77 -3.34 -1.95
CA VAL A 28 0.17 -2.11 -2.48
C VAL A 28 0.40 -0.97 -1.49
N TRP A 29 0.54 0.23 -2.02
CA TRP A 29 0.44 1.47 -1.27
C TRP A 29 -0.87 2.15 -1.62
N VAL A 30 -1.52 2.74 -0.63
CA VAL A 30 -2.75 3.51 -0.81
C VAL A 30 -2.79 4.62 0.24
N CYS A 31 -3.47 5.73 -0.08
CA CYS A 31 -3.84 6.73 0.91
C CYS A 31 -5.37 6.87 0.95
N MET A 32 -5.90 7.35 2.06
CA MET A 32 -7.34 7.49 2.24
C MET A 32 -7.66 8.65 3.18
N SER A 33 -8.89 9.15 3.08
CA SER A 33 -9.45 10.19 3.93
C SER A 33 -10.89 9.85 4.33
N ILE A 34 -11.56 10.76 5.01
CA ILE A 34 -13.00 10.61 5.32
C ILE A 34 -13.88 10.63 4.06
N THR A 35 -13.42 11.24 2.97
CA THR A 35 -14.17 11.37 1.71
C THR A 35 -14.03 10.14 0.82
N GLY A 36 -12.97 9.34 1.01
CA GLY A 36 -12.78 8.11 0.24
C GLY A 36 -11.35 7.60 0.22
N VAL A 37 -11.08 6.77 -0.79
CA VAL A 37 -9.78 6.14 -1.04
C VAL A 37 -9.12 6.88 -2.20
N GLY A 38 -7.86 7.28 -2.03
CA GLY A 38 -7.05 7.89 -3.07
C GLY A 38 -6.35 6.85 -3.94
N ASN A 39 -5.25 7.27 -4.56
CA ASN A 39 -4.55 6.44 -5.53
C ASN A 39 -3.98 5.16 -4.90
N LEU A 40 -4.15 4.05 -5.62
CA LEU A 40 -3.59 2.74 -5.30
C LEU A 40 -2.40 2.44 -6.23
N CYS A 41 -1.26 2.11 -5.62
CA CYS A 41 -0.01 1.82 -6.33
C CYS A 41 0.47 0.40 -6.01
N PHE A 42 0.75 -0.40 -7.03
CA PHE A 42 1.35 -1.73 -6.87
C PHE A 42 2.87 -1.63 -6.64
N ILE A 43 3.38 -2.40 -5.68
CA ILE A 43 4.79 -2.43 -5.33
C ILE A 43 5.35 -3.82 -5.62
N GLU A 44 6.20 -3.91 -6.65
CA GLU A 44 6.74 -5.20 -7.11
C GLU A 44 7.98 -5.67 -6.35
N ARG A 45 8.74 -4.74 -5.76
CA ARG A 45 10.01 -5.01 -5.08
C ARG A 45 10.02 -4.41 -3.67
N ASN A 46 10.95 -4.87 -2.84
CA ASN A 46 11.15 -4.28 -1.52
C ASN A 46 11.38 -2.77 -1.66
N MET A 47 10.53 -2.01 -0.97
CA MET A 47 10.55 -0.55 -1.06
C MET A 47 11.72 0.02 -0.26
N ASP A 48 12.51 0.87 -0.91
CA ASP A 48 13.48 1.73 -0.23
C ASP A 48 12.92 3.16 -0.06
N LYS A 49 13.70 4.03 0.58
CA LYS A 49 13.30 5.42 0.81
C LYS A 49 13.09 6.24 -0.46
N TYR A 50 13.80 5.95 -1.55
CA TYR A 50 13.70 6.71 -2.80
C TYR A 50 12.44 6.32 -3.55
N MET A 51 12.14 5.02 -3.61
CA MET A 51 10.87 4.52 -4.13
C MET A 51 9.69 5.07 -3.34
N TYR A 52 9.80 5.11 -2.01
CA TYR A 52 8.73 5.69 -1.19
C TYR A 52 8.51 7.15 -1.55
N LEU A 53 9.58 7.95 -1.66
CA LEU A 53 9.49 9.35 -2.07
C LEU A 53 8.84 9.52 -3.45
N ASP A 54 9.15 8.65 -4.41
CA ASP A 54 8.53 8.68 -5.74
C ASP A 54 7.03 8.37 -5.68
N ILE A 55 6.64 7.38 -4.87
CA ILE A 55 5.22 7.07 -4.62
C ILE A 55 4.52 8.29 -4.00
N LEU A 56 5.13 8.94 -3.01
CA LEU A 56 4.57 10.13 -2.37
C LEU A 56 4.33 11.26 -3.39
N LYS A 57 5.36 11.60 -4.16
CA LYS A 57 5.31 12.65 -5.19
C LYS A 57 4.23 12.42 -6.25
N GLN A 58 4.09 11.17 -6.68
CA GLN A 58 3.15 10.82 -7.74
C GLN A 58 1.70 10.75 -7.25
N ASN A 59 1.47 10.35 -5.99
CA ASN A 59 0.14 9.94 -5.56
C ASN A 59 -0.50 10.85 -4.53
N VAL A 60 0.26 11.48 -3.62
CA VAL A 60 -0.35 12.20 -2.47
C VAL A 60 -1.09 13.46 -2.91
N LEU A 61 -0.46 14.31 -3.72
CA LEU A 61 -1.08 15.57 -4.16
C LEU A 61 -2.30 15.31 -5.06
N SER A 62 -2.16 14.40 -6.03
CA SER A 62 -3.28 13.97 -6.87
C SER A 62 -4.42 13.39 -6.04
N SER A 63 -4.12 12.58 -5.02
CA SER A 63 -5.16 12.05 -4.14
C SER A 63 -5.81 13.13 -3.28
N ALA A 64 -5.05 14.15 -2.83
CA ALA A 64 -5.61 15.26 -2.05
C ALA A 64 -6.58 16.11 -2.87
N GLU A 65 -6.27 16.31 -4.16
CA GLU A 65 -7.16 16.97 -5.13
C GLU A 65 -8.42 16.15 -5.41
N GLU A 66 -8.27 14.83 -5.62
CA GLU A 66 -9.39 13.91 -5.87
C GLU A 66 -10.30 13.68 -4.65
N LEU A 67 -9.74 13.77 -3.43
CA LEU A 67 -10.43 13.58 -2.16
C LEU A 67 -10.95 14.90 -1.53
N PRO A 68 -11.26 15.90 -2.35
CA PRO A 68 -11.25 17.34 -2.06
C PRO A 68 -10.85 17.74 -0.64
N LEU A 69 -9.58 17.55 -0.27
CA LEU A 69 -9.08 17.85 1.10
C LEU A 69 -8.83 19.34 1.36
N GLY A 70 -8.93 20.18 0.32
CA GLY A 70 -8.62 21.61 0.39
C GLY A 70 -7.13 21.91 0.15
N THR A 71 -6.71 23.14 0.46
CA THR A 71 -5.36 23.64 0.15
C THR A 71 -4.29 23.23 1.17
N ALA A 72 -4.69 22.67 2.31
CA ALA A 72 -3.78 22.19 3.35
C ALA A 72 -4.37 20.93 4.00
N PHE A 73 -3.54 19.91 4.21
CA PHE A 73 -4.00 18.64 4.79
C PHE A 73 -2.93 18.01 5.67
N THR A 74 -3.35 17.22 6.66
CA THR A 74 -2.39 16.47 7.48
C THR A 74 -2.16 15.09 6.85
N PHE A 75 -0.92 14.82 6.44
CA PHE A 75 -0.53 13.51 5.96
C PHE A 75 0.02 12.65 7.11
N GLN A 76 -0.47 11.42 7.24
CA GLN A 76 -0.10 10.49 8.30
C GLN A 76 0.47 9.19 7.72
N TRP A 77 1.54 8.68 8.32
CA TRP A 77 2.17 7.40 7.97
C TRP A 77 2.76 6.72 9.22
N ASP A 78 3.18 5.47 9.10
CA ASP A 78 3.89 4.75 10.16
C ASP A 78 5.34 5.24 10.36
N ILE A 79 5.99 4.79 11.44
CA ILE A 79 7.36 5.19 11.81
C ILE A 79 8.46 4.33 11.17
N ASP A 80 8.18 3.64 10.05
CA ASP A 80 9.21 2.85 9.37
C ASP A 80 10.39 3.74 8.95
N LEU A 81 11.61 3.19 9.04
CA LEU A 81 12.86 3.93 8.77
C LEU A 81 12.90 4.54 7.35
N LYS A 82 12.23 3.92 6.37
CA LYS A 82 12.17 4.49 5.02
C LYS A 82 11.19 5.69 4.94
N HIS A 83 10.07 5.65 5.67
CA HIS A 83 9.08 6.73 5.72
C HIS A 83 9.56 7.92 6.55
N THR A 84 10.31 7.63 7.63
CA THR A 84 10.94 8.64 8.50
C THR A 84 12.31 9.09 7.99
N SER A 85 12.70 8.70 6.78
CA SER A 85 13.94 9.19 6.18
C SER A 85 13.86 10.70 5.92
N LYS A 86 15.00 11.39 6.08
CA LYS A 86 15.10 12.84 5.92
C LYS A 86 14.48 13.34 4.62
N ILE A 87 14.72 12.65 3.50
CA ILE A 87 14.20 13.03 2.18
C ILE A 87 12.67 12.97 2.07
N CYS A 88 12.03 12.06 2.80
CA CYS A 88 10.57 11.92 2.79
C CYS A 88 9.93 12.94 3.71
N GLN A 89 10.53 13.16 4.89
CA GLN A 89 10.08 14.18 5.83
C GLN A 89 10.18 15.59 5.24
N GLU A 90 11.32 15.94 4.62
CA GLU A 90 11.51 17.24 3.97
C GLU A 90 10.51 17.46 2.84
N TRP A 91 10.24 16.44 2.02
CA TRP A 91 9.25 16.53 0.96
C TRP A 91 7.84 16.77 1.52
N CYS A 92 7.44 16.04 2.57
CA CYS A 92 6.12 16.19 3.18
C CYS A 92 5.94 17.55 3.82
N LEU A 93 6.97 18.08 4.51
CA LEU A 93 6.92 19.41 5.12
C LEU A 93 6.75 20.54 4.10
N LEU A 94 7.18 20.32 2.85
CA LEU A 94 7.07 21.31 1.77
C LEU A 94 5.81 21.14 0.92
N SER A 95 5.16 19.97 0.95
CA SER A 95 4.12 19.60 -0.03
C SER A 95 2.74 19.34 0.58
N CYS A 96 2.66 19.03 1.88
CA CYS A 96 1.39 18.66 2.55
C CYS A 96 0.92 19.76 3.52
#